data_AF-A0A1I7VSV6-F1
#
_entry.id   AF-A0A1I7VSV6-F1
#
_cell.length_a   1.000
_cell.length_b   1.000
_cell.length_c   1.000
_cell.angle_alpha   90.00
_cell.angle_beta   90.00
_cell.angle_gamma   90.00
#
_symmetry.space_group_name_H-M   'P 1'
#
loop_
_entity.id
_entity.type
_entity.pdbx_description
1 polymer ?
#
loop_
_entity_poly.entity_id
_entity_poly.type
_entity_poly.pdbx_seq_one_letter_code
_entity_poly.pdbx_strand_id
1 'polypeptide(L)'
;MATAVRGCVFCGIIHGQRDKHLKASENAVLIQDRSPHAPHHYLILSRLHINRASDLTVVDLPLVKEMDRLGRDYLRETLKGKGEADTVEDLLRMGFHWSVFVTVRHLHMHLLYPTREMNFLYRAVVFRSGRFFRTTKSVIDNLEKKRNACGQRDPTKEVKSGPSASGQNDSSVKNITDTT
;
A
#
# COMPACT_ATOMS: atom_id res chain seq x y z
N MET A 1 8.43 5.51 -15.42
CA MET A 1 9.83 5.55 -14.93
C MET A 1 9.86 5.02 -13.52
N ALA A 2 10.49 3.87 -13.26
CA ALA A 2 10.68 3.39 -11.90
C ALA A 2 11.59 4.37 -11.14
N THR A 3 11.07 5.02 -10.10
CA THR A 3 11.81 6.00 -9.31
C THR A 3 12.75 5.25 -8.37
N ALA A 4 14.02 5.12 -8.75
CA ALA A 4 15.06 4.61 -7.85
C ALA A 4 15.59 5.76 -6.96
N VAL A 5 15.77 5.51 -5.66
CA VAL A 5 16.30 6.50 -4.71
C VAL A 5 17.73 6.15 -4.34
N ARG A 6 18.66 7.10 -4.46
CA ARG A 6 20.07 6.91 -4.05
C ARG A 6 20.14 6.64 -2.55
N GLY A 7 20.97 5.68 -2.15
CA GLY A 7 21.12 5.26 -0.76
C GLY A 7 20.03 4.32 -0.24
N CYS A 8 18.96 4.07 -1.00
CA CYS A 8 18.01 3.02 -0.65
C CYS A 8 18.62 1.64 -0.93
N VAL A 9 18.75 0.82 0.11
CA VAL A 9 19.32 -0.54 0.02
C VAL A 9 18.50 -1.41 -0.95
N PHE A 10 17.16 -1.31 -0.91
CA PHE A 10 16.29 -2.10 -1.76
C PHE A 10 16.27 -1.62 -3.21
N CYS A 11 16.35 -0.30 -3.48
CA CYS A 11 16.61 0.17 -4.84
C CYS A 11 17.94 -0.38 -5.39
N GLY A 12 18.99 -0.41 -4.56
CA GLY A 12 20.27 -1.01 -4.92
C GLY A 12 20.15 -2.49 -5.29
N ILE A 13 19.37 -3.27 -4.54
CA ILE A 13 19.11 -4.68 -4.86
C ILE A 13 18.33 -4.81 -6.18
N ILE A 14 17.24 -4.06 -6.34
CA ILE A 14 16.36 -4.14 -7.51
C ILE A 14 17.10 -3.80 -8.81
N HIS A 15 17.95 -2.78 -8.80
CA HIS A 15 18.59 -2.30 -10.03
C HIS A 15 20.02 -2.81 -10.25
N GLY A 16 20.70 -3.25 -9.19
CA GLY A 16 22.13 -3.59 -9.25
C GLY A 16 22.50 -5.02 -8.84
N GLN A 17 21.62 -5.78 -8.16
CA GLN A 17 21.97 -7.09 -7.58
C GLN A 17 20.98 -8.17 -8.05
N ARG A 18 21.01 -8.47 -9.36
CA ARG A 18 20.09 -9.44 -9.99
C ARG A 18 20.30 -10.87 -9.50
N ASP A 19 21.50 -11.20 -9.03
CA ASP A 19 21.83 -12.48 -8.41
C ASP A 19 20.97 -12.81 -7.18
N LYS A 20 20.43 -11.78 -6.50
CA LYS A 20 19.55 -11.95 -5.34
C LYS A 20 18.07 -12.16 -5.72
N HIS A 21 17.72 -11.96 -6.99
CA HIS A 21 16.33 -12.02 -7.44
C HIS A 21 15.94 -13.49 -7.62
N LEU A 22 15.08 -13.99 -6.75
CA LEU A 22 14.57 -15.36 -6.83
C LEU A 22 13.47 -15.49 -7.90
N LYS A 23 12.64 -14.45 -8.01
CA LYS A 23 11.63 -14.29 -9.05
C LYS A 23 11.36 -12.81 -9.27
N ALA A 24 10.91 -12.43 -10.47
CA ALA A 24 10.54 -11.06 -10.76
C ALA A 24 9.30 -11.02 -11.65
N SER A 25 8.56 -9.93 -11.53
CA SER A 25 7.43 -9.59 -12.40
C SER A 25 7.70 -8.23 -13.07
N GLU A 26 6.69 -7.61 -13.65
CA GLU A 26 6.82 -6.30 -14.28
C GLU A 26 7.11 -5.20 -13.26
N ASN A 27 6.44 -5.22 -12.10
CA ASN A 27 6.53 -4.15 -11.10
C ASN A 27 7.12 -4.58 -9.76
N ALA A 28 7.47 -5.85 -9.59
CA ALA A 28 8.00 -6.37 -8.34
C ALA A 28 9.17 -7.35 -8.52
N VAL A 29 9.96 -7.51 -7.45
CA VAL A 29 11.08 -8.45 -7.35
C VAL A 29 10.97 -9.19 -6.02
N LEU A 30 11.11 -10.51 -6.04
CA LEU A 30 11.13 -11.36 -4.87
C LEU A 30 12.56 -11.74 -4.52
N ILE A 31 12.93 -11.58 -3.24
CA ILE A 31 14.24 -11.95 -2.69
C ILE A 31 14.08 -12.76 -1.40
N GLN A 32 15.14 -13.48 -1.02
CA GLN A 32 15.27 -14.09 0.31
C GLN A 32 15.49 -13.01 1.36
N ASP A 33 14.79 -13.08 2.50
CA ASP A 33 15.12 -12.22 3.65
C ASP A 33 16.49 -12.62 4.22
N ARG A 34 17.35 -11.63 4.50
CA ARG A 34 18.70 -11.85 5.06
C ARG A 34 18.67 -12.47 6.46
N SER A 35 17.61 -12.21 7.23
CA SER A 35 17.41 -12.71 8.60
C SER A 35 16.05 -13.39 8.68
N PRO A 36 15.90 -14.61 8.15
CA PRO A 36 14.62 -15.30 8.10
C PRO A 36 14.05 -15.61 9.50
N HIS A 37 12.74 -15.42 9.69
CA HIS A 37 12.01 -15.76 10.93
C HIS A 37 11.01 -16.89 10.75
N ALA A 38 10.99 -17.50 9.57
CA ALA A 38 10.27 -18.70 9.18
C ALA A 38 11.13 -19.48 8.16
N PRO A 39 10.93 -20.79 7.94
CA PRO A 39 11.66 -21.56 6.93
C PRO A 39 11.63 -20.91 5.54
N HIS A 40 10.47 -20.39 5.16
CA HIS A 40 10.30 -19.54 3.99
C HIS A 40 9.98 -18.12 4.45
N HIS A 41 11.01 -17.26 4.50
CA HIS A 41 10.84 -15.83 4.72
C HIS A 41 11.37 -15.06 3.50
N TYR A 42 10.45 -14.58 2.67
CA TYR A 42 10.75 -13.82 1.47
C TYR A 42 10.28 -12.38 1.59
N LEU A 43 10.95 -11.51 0.85
CA LEU A 43 10.55 -10.11 0.67
C LEU A 43 10.18 -9.89 -0.79
N ILE A 44 8.98 -9.38 -1.03
CA ILE A 44 8.55 -8.91 -2.34
C ILE A 44 8.70 -7.39 -2.34
N LEU A 45 9.63 -6.88 -3.15
CA LEU A 45 9.99 -5.48 -3.26
C LEU A 45 9.29 -4.84 -4.46
N SER A 46 8.69 -3.67 -4.29
CA SER A 46 8.19 -2.89 -5.43
C SER A 46 9.35 -2.28 -6.23
N ARG A 47 9.29 -2.31 -7.56
CA ARG A 47 10.28 -1.61 -8.41
C ARG A 47 10.16 -0.10 -8.29
N LEU A 48 8.94 0.40 -8.13
CA LEU A 48 8.69 1.79 -7.76
C LEU A 48 9.09 2.01 -6.29
N HIS A 49 9.89 3.03 -5.99
CA HIS A 49 10.20 3.38 -4.61
C HIS A 49 8.99 4.04 -3.95
N ILE A 50 8.36 3.30 -3.04
CA ILE A 50 7.33 3.79 -2.12
C ILE A 50 7.90 3.64 -0.71
N ASN A 51 7.84 4.64 0.17
CA ASN A 51 8.60 4.57 1.43
C ASN A 51 8.10 3.50 2.40
N ARG A 52 6.78 3.28 2.46
CA ARG A 52 6.13 2.36 3.40
C ARG A 52 4.71 2.03 2.94
N ALA A 53 4.12 0.97 3.50
CA ALA A 53 2.77 0.53 3.16
C ALA A 53 1.67 1.55 3.49
N SER A 54 1.88 2.46 4.45
CA SER A 54 0.90 3.52 4.76
C SER A 54 0.79 4.58 3.67
N ASP A 55 1.77 4.66 2.76
CA ASP A 55 1.81 5.63 1.68
C ASP A 55 1.13 5.10 0.41
N LEU A 56 0.65 3.85 0.44
CA LEU A 56 -0.10 3.23 -0.64
C LEU A 56 -1.43 3.96 -0.86
N THR A 57 -1.71 4.24 -2.14
CA THR A 57 -2.96 4.85 -2.58
C THR A 57 -3.76 3.89 -3.46
N VAL A 58 -4.95 4.32 -3.89
CA VAL A 58 -5.82 3.50 -4.75
C VAL A 58 -5.17 3.15 -6.09
N VAL A 59 -4.23 3.96 -6.58
CA VAL A 59 -3.52 3.72 -7.86
C VAL A 59 -2.53 2.56 -7.73
N ASP A 60 -2.07 2.27 -6.51
CA ASP A 60 -1.09 1.23 -6.21
C ASP A 60 -1.75 -0.14 -5.97
N LEU A 61 -3.08 -0.22 -5.97
CA LEU A 61 -3.82 -1.47 -5.76
C LEU A 61 -3.38 -2.61 -6.72
N PRO A 62 -3.18 -2.38 -8.03
CA PRO A 62 -2.67 -3.41 -8.94
C PRO A 62 -1.29 -3.94 -8.53
N LEU A 63 -0.39 -3.05 -8.11
CA LEU A 63 0.95 -3.42 -7.63
C LEU A 63 0.85 -4.33 -6.40
N VAL A 64 0.02 -3.99 -5.41
CA VAL A 64 -0.12 -4.81 -4.19
C VAL A 64 -0.66 -6.21 -4.53
N LYS A 65 -1.61 -6.31 -5.46
CA LYS A 65 -2.13 -7.59 -5.94
C LYS A 65 -1.09 -8.40 -6.71
N GLU A 66 -0.27 -7.74 -7.54
CA GLU A 66 0.84 -8.36 -8.25
C GLU A 66 1.87 -8.94 -7.28
N MET A 67 2.24 -8.17 -6.25
CA MET A 67 3.16 -8.62 -5.20
C MET A 67 2.64 -9.85 -4.45
N ASP A 68 1.34 -9.87 -4.11
CA ASP A 68 0.71 -11.01 -3.43
C ASP A 68 0.77 -12.28 -4.28
N ARG A 69 0.40 -12.17 -5.57
CA ARG A 69 0.44 -13.29 -6.52
C ARG A 69 1.86 -13.80 -6.72
N LEU A 70 2.82 -12.90 -6.97
CA LEU A 70 4.22 -13.25 -7.18
C LEU A 70 4.79 -14.06 -6.01
N GLY A 71 4.49 -13.64 -4.77
CA GLY A 71 4.90 -14.34 -3.57
C GLY A 71 4.28 -15.74 -3.44
N ARG A 72 2.96 -15.83 -3.61
CA ARG A 72 2.23 -17.11 -3.52
C ARG A 72 2.69 -18.12 -4.57
N ASP A 73 2.86 -17.66 -5.80
CA ASP A 73 3.28 -18.53 -6.90
C ASP A 73 4.69 -19.06 -6.66
N TYR A 74 5.62 -18.19 -6.22
CA TYR A 74 6.98 -18.62 -5.90
C TYR A 74 7.01 -19.62 -4.72
N LEU A 75 6.22 -19.39 -3.67
CA LEU A 75 6.15 -20.31 -2.54
C LEU A 75 5.64 -21.69 -2.99
N ARG A 76 4.56 -21.75 -3.78
CA ARG A 76 4.01 -23.02 -4.30
C ARG A 76 5.02 -23.76 -5.17
N GLU A 77 5.68 -23.05 -6.09
CA GLU A 77 6.75 -23.60 -6.93
C GLU A 77 7.89 -24.18 -6.07
N THR A 78 8.29 -23.46 -5.02
CA THR A 78 9.35 -23.89 -4.10
C THR A 78 8.96 -25.16 -3.34
N LEU A 79 7.76 -25.21 -2.75
CA LEU A 79 7.28 -26.37 -1.99
C LEU A 79 7.13 -27.60 -2.89
N LYS A 80 6.53 -27.42 -4.08
CA LYS A 80 6.39 -28.49 -5.06
C LYS A 80 7.74 -29.02 -5.52
N GLY A 81 8.73 -28.14 -5.75
CA GLY A 81 10.09 -28.53 -6.11
C GLY A 81 10.80 -29.36 -5.02
N LYS A 82 10.40 -29.21 -3.76
CA LYS A 82 10.88 -30.02 -2.63
C LYS A 82 10.06 -31.29 -2.36
N GLY A 83 9.01 -31.53 -3.15
CA GLY A 83 8.08 -32.65 -2.91
C GLY A 83 7.19 -32.46 -1.68
N GLU A 84 7.04 -31.22 -1.20
CA GLU A 84 6.18 -30.88 -0.07
C GLU A 84 4.73 -30.69 -0.51
N ALA A 85 3.80 -30.78 0.46
CA ALA A 85 2.38 -30.52 0.22
C ALA A 85 2.14 -29.04 -0.16
N ASP A 86 0.98 -28.77 -0.76
CA ASP A 86 0.59 -27.41 -1.15
C ASP A 86 0.44 -26.48 0.07
N THR A 87 0.43 -25.17 -0.18
CA THR A 87 0.36 -24.15 0.86
C THR A 87 -0.93 -24.25 1.68
N VAL A 88 -0.79 -24.27 3.00
CA VAL A 88 -1.92 -24.10 3.93
C VAL A 88 -2.10 -22.63 4.29
N GLU A 89 -3.22 -22.02 3.90
CA GLU A 89 -3.45 -20.57 4.07
C GLU A 89 -3.34 -20.11 5.53
N ASP A 90 -3.76 -20.92 6.50
CA ASP A 90 -3.67 -20.58 7.93
C ASP A 90 -2.21 -20.48 8.41
N LEU A 91 -1.32 -21.23 7.77
CA LEU A 91 0.11 -21.21 8.06
C LEU A 91 0.85 -20.12 7.28
N LEU A 92 0.19 -19.46 6.33
CA LEU A 92 0.78 -18.37 5.54
C LEU A 92 0.57 -17.02 6.23
N ARG A 93 1.64 -16.23 6.32
CA ARG A 93 1.56 -14.80 6.66
C ARG A 93 2.13 -13.97 5.55
N MET A 94 1.27 -13.17 4.92
CA MET A 94 1.68 -12.14 3.98
C MET A 94 1.20 -10.77 4.44
N GLY A 95 2.06 -9.77 4.33
CA GLY A 95 1.70 -8.41 4.70
C GLY A 95 2.89 -7.48 4.91
N PHE A 96 2.65 -6.40 5.65
CA PHE A 96 3.55 -5.25 5.77
C PHE A 96 3.70 -4.82 7.23
N HIS A 97 4.90 -4.40 7.62
CA HIS A 97 5.09 -3.64 8.85
C HIS A 97 4.47 -2.24 8.73
N TRP A 98 3.75 -1.80 9.78
CA TRP A 98 3.00 -0.55 9.77
C TRP A 98 3.63 0.58 10.60
N SER A 99 4.48 0.23 11.58
CA SER A 99 5.01 1.18 12.56
C SER A 99 6.47 0.85 12.88
N VAL A 100 6.87 0.85 14.16
CA VAL A 100 8.25 0.76 14.70
C VAL A 100 9.16 -0.35 14.16
N PHE A 101 8.63 -1.32 13.42
CA PHE A 101 9.40 -2.42 12.82
C PHE A 101 9.77 -2.21 11.35
N VAL A 102 9.43 -1.07 10.75
CA VAL A 102 9.90 -0.74 9.39
C VAL A 102 11.38 -0.36 9.46
N THR A 103 12.25 -1.29 9.13
CA THR A 103 13.72 -1.10 9.14
C THR A 103 14.24 -0.50 7.85
N VAL A 104 13.58 -0.77 6.70
CA VAL A 104 13.95 -0.23 5.39
C VAL A 104 12.80 0.58 4.82
N ARG A 105 13.07 1.84 4.46
CA ARG A 105 12.08 2.77 3.90
C ARG A 105 11.91 2.59 2.39
N HIS A 106 11.48 1.38 2.02
CA HIS A 106 11.13 0.98 0.66
C HIS A 106 10.07 -0.09 0.78
N LEU A 107 8.98 0.00 0.04
CA LEU A 107 7.83 -0.89 0.16
C LEU A 107 8.23 -2.34 -0.11
N HIS A 108 8.09 -3.17 0.92
CA HIS A 108 8.35 -4.59 0.86
C HIS A 108 7.23 -5.35 1.57
N MET A 109 6.72 -6.38 0.90
CA MET A 109 5.77 -7.32 1.49
C MET A 109 6.55 -8.50 2.03
N HIS A 110 6.31 -8.85 3.30
CA HIS A 110 6.81 -10.09 3.88
C HIS A 110 5.93 -11.24 3.45
N LEU A 111 6.55 -12.37 3.14
CA LEU A 111 5.91 -13.67 3.02
C LEU A 111 6.61 -14.62 4.00
N LEU A 112 5.85 -15.16 4.96
CA LEU A 112 6.33 -16.10 5.97
C LEU A 112 5.54 -17.40 5.91
N TYR A 113 6.23 -18.54 5.80
CA TYR A 113 5.63 -19.86 5.79
C TYR A 113 6.61 -20.95 6.26
N PRO A 114 6.14 -22.01 6.96
CA PRO A 114 4.92 -22.03 7.75
C PRO A 114 5.09 -21.21 9.04
N THR A 115 4.06 -20.46 9.43
CA THR A 115 4.10 -19.61 10.63
C THR A 115 4.22 -20.38 11.94
N ARG A 116 3.91 -21.69 11.93
CA ARG A 116 4.05 -22.56 13.11
C ARG A 116 5.52 -22.68 13.56
N GLU A 117 6.45 -22.63 12.62
CA GLU A 117 7.89 -22.77 12.85
C GLU A 117 8.59 -21.43 13.15
N MET A 118 7.82 -20.34 13.26
CA MET A 118 8.37 -19.05 13.67
C MET A 118 8.67 -19.02 15.17
N ASN A 119 9.72 -18.28 15.53
CA ASN A 119 9.99 -17.89 16.90
C ASN A 119 8.76 -17.23 17.55
N PHE A 120 8.38 -17.67 18.75
CA PHE A 120 7.14 -17.27 19.41
C PHE A 120 6.95 -15.74 19.50
N LEU A 121 8.00 -15.01 19.90
CA LEU A 121 7.96 -13.55 20.01
C LEU A 121 7.63 -12.89 18.67
N TYR A 122 8.29 -13.32 17.59
CA TYR A 122 8.07 -12.76 16.25
C TYR A 122 6.65 -13.09 15.75
N ARG A 123 6.19 -14.33 15.97
CA ARG A 123 4.83 -14.76 15.61
C ARG A 123 3.74 -14.00 16.37
N ALA A 124 3.93 -13.81 17.68
CA ALA A 124 2.92 -13.25 18.58
C ALA A 124 2.92 -11.71 18.64
N VAL A 125 4.03 -11.05 18.28
CA VAL A 125 4.16 -9.59 18.40
C VAL A 125 4.43 -8.92 17.06
N VAL A 126 5.54 -9.29 16.41
CA VAL A 126 6.07 -8.56 15.25
C VAL A 126 5.22 -8.77 13.99
N PHE A 127 4.85 -10.03 13.73
CA PHE A 127 4.04 -10.44 12.57
C PHE A 127 2.58 -10.72 12.92
N ARG A 128 2.15 -10.39 14.14
CA ARG A 128 0.75 -10.51 14.54
C ARG A 128 -0.08 -9.45 13.84
N SER A 129 -1.11 -9.90 13.13
CA SER A 129 -2.09 -9.01 12.49
C SER A 129 -2.66 -8.03 13.53
N GLY A 130 -2.51 -6.73 13.25
CA GLY A 130 -2.96 -5.69 14.17
C GLY A 130 -2.12 -4.42 14.08
N ARG A 131 -1.67 -3.93 15.24
CA ARG A 131 -1.01 -2.62 15.38
C ARG A 131 0.30 -2.51 14.58
N PHE A 132 1.05 -3.61 14.50
CA PHE A 132 2.41 -3.61 13.98
C PHE A 132 2.55 -4.23 12.60
N PHE A 133 1.63 -5.14 12.25
CA PHE A 133 1.62 -5.83 10.97
C PHE A 133 0.21 -5.80 10.36
N ARG A 134 0.11 -5.35 9.12
CA ARG A 134 -1.13 -5.38 8.33
C ARG A 134 -1.02 -6.49 7.30
N THR A 135 -2.02 -7.37 7.27
CA THR A 135 -2.06 -8.44 6.27
C THR A 135 -2.29 -7.88 4.89
N THR A 136 -1.78 -8.56 3.86
CA THR A 136 -2.00 -8.15 2.45
C THR A 136 -3.47 -8.03 2.12
N LYS A 137 -4.29 -8.99 2.58
CA LYS A 137 -5.76 -8.95 2.45
C LYS A 137 -6.35 -7.66 3.04
N SER A 138 -5.96 -7.29 4.27
CA SER A 138 -6.46 -6.06 4.90
C SER A 138 -6.07 -4.79 4.15
N VAL A 139 -4.88 -4.74 3.55
CA VAL A 139 -4.42 -3.60 2.75
C VAL A 139 -5.22 -3.51 1.44
N ILE A 140 -5.37 -4.63 0.73
CA ILE A 140 -6.17 -4.71 -0.50
C ILE A 140 -7.61 -4.28 -0.23
N ASP A 141 -8.26 -4.84 0.78
CA ASP A 141 -9.64 -4.51 1.14
C ASP A 141 -9.81 -3.01 1.46
N ASN A 142 -8.83 -2.39 2.13
CA ASN A 142 -8.86 -0.96 2.44
C ASN A 142 -8.74 -0.11 1.17
N LEU A 143 -7.83 -0.45 0.27
CA LEU A 143 -7.62 0.26 -0.99
C LEU A 143 -8.84 0.12 -1.91
N GLU A 144 -9.47 -1.05 -1.98
CA GLU A 144 -10.70 -1.27 -2.74
C GLU A 144 -11.87 -0.45 -2.20
N LYS A 145 -12.05 -0.41 -0.87
CA LYS A 145 -13.06 0.46 -0.24
C LYS A 145 -12.84 1.94 -0.59
N LYS A 146 -11.59 2.42 -0.51
CA LYS A 146 -11.25 3.80 -0.88
C LYS A 146 -11.50 4.09 -2.36
N ARG A 147 -11.17 3.15 -3.26
CA ARG A 147 -11.43 3.27 -4.70
C ARG A 147 -12.93 3.43 -4.97
N ASN A 148 -13.75 2.58 -4.35
CA ASN A 148 -15.20 2.61 -4.53
C ASN A 148 -15.82 3.91 -3.98
N ALA A 149 -15.35 4.41 -2.84
CA ALA A 149 -15.78 5.70 -2.30
C ALA A 149 -15.36 6.90 -3.17
N CYS A 150 -14.21 6.81 -3.84
CA CYS A 150 -13.76 7.87 -4.77
C CYS A 150 -14.59 7.89 -6.05
N GLY A 151 -15.00 6.73 -6.57
CA GLY A 151 -15.86 6.62 -7.75
C GLY A 151 -17.31 7.07 -7.55
N GLN A 152 -17.76 7.26 -6.30
CA GLN A 152 -19.11 7.73 -5.95
C GLN A 152 -19.20 9.25 -5.71
N ARG A 153 -18.10 10.01 -5.86
CA ARG A 153 -18.15 11.49 -5.81
C ARG A 153 -18.58 12.03 -7.18
N ASP A 154 -19.87 12.27 -7.31
CA ASP A 154 -20.50 13.00 -8.42
C ASP A 154 -20.05 14.49 -8.40
N PRO A 155 -19.55 15.07 -9.52
CA PRO A 155 -19.15 16.48 -9.61
C PRO A 155 -20.29 17.52 -9.46
N THR A 156 -21.55 17.12 -9.29
CA THR A 156 -22.71 18.04 -9.42
C THR A 156 -23.22 18.70 -8.14
N LYS A 157 -22.44 18.76 -7.04
CA LYS A 157 -22.80 19.53 -5.84
C LYS A 157 -21.84 20.65 -5.48
N GLU A 158 -21.61 21.57 -6.42
CA GLU A 158 -21.34 22.98 -6.09
C GLU A 158 -22.14 23.89 -7.03
N VAL A 159 -23.40 24.17 -6.66
CA VAL A 159 -24.13 25.35 -7.14
C VAL A 159 -24.82 26.02 -5.96
N LYS A 160 -24.16 27.09 -5.49
CA LYS A 160 -24.67 28.41 -5.09
C LYS A 160 -25.97 28.50 -4.28
N SER A 161 -25.83 28.90 -3.01
CA SER A 161 -26.68 29.93 -2.38
C SER A 161 -25.82 31.21 -2.29
N GLY A 162 -26.02 32.22 -3.13
CA GLY A 162 -27.04 33.26 -3.03
C GLY A 162 -26.42 34.54 -2.45
N PRO A 163 -26.54 35.70 -3.13
CA PRO A 163 -27.47 36.68 -2.56
C PRO A 163 -28.45 37.22 -3.62
N SER A 164 -29.74 37.21 -3.27
CA SER A 164 -30.79 37.88 -4.01
C SER A 164 -30.66 39.40 -3.85
N ALA A 165 -30.61 40.11 -4.98
CA ALA A 165 -30.79 41.55 -5.03
C ALA A 165 -32.22 41.91 -5.47
N SER A 166 -32.85 42.77 -4.66
CA SER A 166 -33.75 43.88 -4.99
C SER A 166 -35.00 43.67 -5.87
N GLY A 167 -36.16 43.96 -5.29
CA GLY A 167 -37.38 44.42 -5.96
C GLY A 167 -37.77 45.82 -5.45
N GLN A 168 -38.28 46.64 -6.36
CA GLN A 168 -38.44 48.11 -6.33
C GLN A 168 -39.51 48.68 -5.38
N ASN A 169 -39.36 49.98 -5.07
CA ASN A 169 -40.34 51.09 -5.00
C ASN A 169 -39.75 52.19 -4.09
N ASP A 170 -39.88 53.50 -4.26
CA ASP A 170 -40.68 54.39 -5.10
C ASP A 170 -39.93 55.74 -5.19
N SER A 171 -40.16 56.50 -6.26
CA SER A 171 -39.56 57.81 -6.49
C SER A 171 -40.46 58.91 -5.93
N SER A 172 -39.94 59.76 -5.03
CA SER A 172 -40.45 61.11 -4.88
C SER A 172 -39.36 62.11 -4.50
N VAL A 173 -39.17 63.02 -5.44
CA VAL A 173 -38.34 64.21 -5.48
C VAL A 173 -38.62 65.15 -4.30
N LYS A 174 -37.56 65.75 -3.74
CA LYS A 174 -37.48 67.19 -3.40
C LYS A 174 -36.05 67.60 -3.06
N ASN A 175 -35.51 68.47 -3.91
CA ASN A 175 -34.26 69.21 -3.74
C ASN A 175 -34.43 70.30 -2.67
N ILE A 176 -33.44 70.46 -1.79
CA ILE A 176 -33.12 71.73 -1.13
C ILE A 176 -31.60 71.87 -1.11
N THR A 177 -31.10 72.75 -1.97
CA THR A 177 -29.82 73.44 -1.83
C THR A 177 -30.06 74.70 -1.02
N ASP A 178 -29.26 74.96 0.00
CA ASP A 178 -29.00 76.35 0.40
C ASP A 178 -27.54 76.50 0.82
N THR A 179 -26.87 77.39 0.11
CA THR A 179 -25.59 77.99 0.46
C THR A 179 -25.89 79.48 0.58
N THR A 180 -25.87 80.02 1.79
CA THR A 180 -25.24 81.29 2.23
C THR A 180 -25.59 81.49 3.70
#